data_AF-A0A971E6S5-F1
#
_entry.id   AF-A0A971E6S5-F1
#
_cell.length_a   1.000
_cell.length_b   1.000
_cell.length_c   1.000
_cell.angle_alpha   90.00
_cell.angle_beta   90.00
_cell.angle_gamma   90.00
#
_symmetry.space_group_name_H-M   'P 1'
#
loop_
_entity.id
_entity.type
_entity.pdbx_description
1 polymer ?
#
loop_
_entity_poly.entity_id
_entity_poly.type
_entity_poly.pdbx_seq_one_letter_code
_entity_poly.pdbx_strand_id
1 'polypeptide(L)'
;GEAKKIRDAYLLSQAVSNYVLFAGRLILAHNEELYPFHKWFLRVLRGVANKPAGLMEQIDLVLTRREDDDVERLHEMITEFTDWGFDKRDWPNRFLVDCELAWMNECAAIADL
;
A
#
# COMPACT_ATOMS: atom_id res chain seq x y z
N GLY A 1 -6.85 -14.41 -0.01
CA GLY A 1 -6.27 -14.37 -1.37
C GLY A 1 -5.69 -15.72 -1.79
N GLU A 2 -5.41 -15.91 -3.08
CA GLU A 2 -4.83 -17.16 -3.64
C GLU A 2 -3.47 -17.54 -3.03
N ALA A 3 -2.66 -16.56 -2.61
CA ALA A 3 -1.36 -16.81 -1.93
C ALA A 3 -1.49 -17.65 -0.65
N LYS A 4 -2.55 -17.45 0.16
CA LYS A 4 -2.80 -18.29 1.35
C LYS A 4 -3.26 -19.70 0.98
N LYS A 5 -3.91 -19.88 -0.18
CA LYS A 5 -4.31 -21.20 -0.69
C LYS A 5 -3.12 -22.02 -1.19
N ILE A 6 -2.06 -21.36 -1.65
CA ILE A 6 -0.86 -22.00 -2.22
C ILE A 6 0.25 -22.21 -1.15
N ARG A 7 0.10 -21.63 0.06
CA ARG A 7 1.11 -21.64 1.15
C ARG A 7 2.49 -21.14 0.71
N ASP A 8 2.53 -20.27 -0.29
CA ASP A 8 3.77 -19.68 -0.76
C ASP A 8 4.15 -18.50 0.15
N ALA A 9 5.09 -18.77 1.06
CA ALA A 9 5.60 -17.77 1.99
C ALA A 9 6.34 -16.62 1.30
N TYR A 10 6.95 -16.87 0.14
CA TYR A 10 7.60 -15.84 -0.65
C TYR A 10 6.56 -14.89 -1.24
N LEU A 11 5.56 -15.44 -1.92
CA LEU A 11 4.47 -14.66 -2.52
C LEU A 11 3.69 -13.87 -1.46
N LEU A 12 3.43 -14.47 -0.30
CA LEU A 12 2.78 -13.78 0.81
C LEU A 12 3.64 -12.62 1.34
N SER A 13 4.95 -12.82 1.52
CA SER A 13 5.86 -11.78 1.99
C SER A 13 5.92 -10.60 1.01
N GLN A 14 6.00 -10.90 -0.29
CA GLN A 14 6.00 -9.89 -1.35
C GLN A 14 4.68 -9.13 -1.40
N ALA A 15 3.53 -9.83 -1.35
CA ALA A 15 2.22 -9.20 -1.37
C ALA A 15 2.01 -8.26 -0.17
N VAL A 16 2.38 -8.70 1.03
CA VAL A 16 2.27 -7.88 2.24
C VAL A 16 3.19 -6.66 2.18
N SER A 17 4.42 -6.83 1.67
CA SER A 17 5.38 -5.72 1.54
C SER A 17 4.88 -4.66 0.56
N ASN A 18 4.34 -5.08 -0.59
CA ASN A 18 3.72 -4.19 -1.56
C ASN A 18 2.49 -3.50 -0.99
N TYR A 19 1.65 -4.24 -0.27
CA TYR A 19 0.47 -3.70 0.37
C TYR A 19 0.81 -2.56 1.35
N VAL A 20 1.78 -2.77 2.24
CA VAL A 20 2.27 -1.75 3.16
C VAL A 20 2.90 -0.56 2.42
N LEU A 21 3.64 -0.82 1.33
CA LEU A 21 4.22 0.23 0.51
C LEU A 21 3.15 1.14 -0.09
N PHE A 22 2.11 0.58 -0.71
CA PHE A 22 1.03 1.37 -1.31
C PHE A 22 0.20 2.10 -0.24
N ALA A 23 -0.15 1.42 0.85
CA ALA A 23 -0.85 2.04 1.98
C ALA A 23 -0.10 3.27 2.52
N GLY A 24 1.21 3.14 2.76
CA GLY A 24 2.00 4.27 3.23
C GLY A 24 2.22 5.35 2.17
N ARG A 25 2.32 5.00 0.88
CA ARG A 25 2.42 5.98 -0.22
C ARG A 25 1.19 6.89 -0.30
N LEU A 26 0.00 6.37 -0.03
CA LEU A 26 -1.22 7.20 0.04
C LEU A 26 -1.12 8.25 1.15
N ILE A 27 -0.65 7.85 2.33
CA ILE A 27 -0.44 8.77 3.45
C ILE A 27 0.65 9.80 3.14
N LEU A 28 1.78 9.37 2.56
CA LEU A 28 2.83 10.29 2.15
C LEU A 28 2.33 11.30 1.11
N ALA A 29 1.58 10.84 0.11
CA ALA A 29 0.99 11.70 -0.91
C ALA A 29 0.00 12.72 -0.31
N HIS A 30 -0.82 12.31 0.66
CA HIS A 30 -1.72 13.23 1.38
C HIS A 30 -0.95 14.31 2.16
N ASN A 31 0.25 13.99 2.66
CA ASN A 31 1.11 14.97 3.34
C ASN A 31 2.03 15.73 2.38
N GLU A 32 1.98 15.46 1.08
CA GLU A 32 2.91 15.99 0.07
C GLU A 32 4.39 15.68 0.38
N GLU A 33 4.63 14.55 1.06
CA GLU A 33 5.95 14.16 1.55
C GLU A 33 6.63 13.17 0.59
N LEU A 34 7.84 13.53 0.15
CA LEU A 34 8.69 12.66 -0.67
C LEU A 34 9.70 11.91 0.19
N TYR A 35 10.12 10.74 -0.28
CA TYR A 35 11.15 9.95 0.37
C TYR A 35 12.20 9.49 -0.66
N PRO A 36 13.49 9.53 -0.31
CA PRO A 36 14.56 9.38 -1.29
C PRO A 36 14.80 7.94 -1.77
N PHE A 37 14.45 6.92 -0.96
CA PHE A 37 14.60 5.51 -1.34
C PHE A 37 13.81 4.59 -0.41
N HIS A 38 13.53 3.35 -0.85
CA HIS A 38 12.73 2.36 -0.11
C HIS A 38 13.20 2.13 1.34
N LYS A 39 14.52 2.12 1.59
CA LYS A 39 15.07 1.96 2.96
C LYS A 39 14.66 3.08 3.94
N TRP A 40 14.29 4.25 3.42
CA TRP A 40 13.86 5.41 4.21
C TRP A 40 12.34 5.51 4.34
N PHE A 41 11.59 4.72 3.59
CA PHE A 41 10.13 4.78 3.51
C PHE A 41 9.46 4.80 4.89
N LEU A 42 9.68 3.78 5.72
CA LEU A 42 9.07 3.70 7.05
C LEU A 42 9.56 4.80 7.99
N ARG A 43 10.78 5.31 7.81
CA ARG A 43 11.32 6.42 8.61
C ARG A 43 10.57 7.71 8.29
N VAL A 44 10.38 8.02 7.00
CA VAL A 44 9.66 9.22 6.56
C VAL A 44 8.19 9.10 6.93
N LEU A 45 7.55 7.95 6.66
CA LEU A 45 6.15 7.70 7.00
C LEU A 45 5.87 7.89 8.50
N ARG A 46 6.80 7.48 9.38
CA ARG A 46 6.67 7.71 10.82
C ARG A 46 6.65 9.20 11.18
N GLY A 47 7.39 10.02 10.44
CA GLY A 47 7.59 11.45 10.70
C GLY A 47 6.47 12.38 10.22
N VAL A 48 5.56 11.93 9.35
CA VAL A 48 4.53 12.81 8.77
C VAL A 48 3.52 13.29 9.80
N ALA A 49 3.00 14.50 9.62
CA ALA A 49 2.08 15.14 10.56
C ALA A 49 0.70 14.49 10.55
N ASN A 50 0.10 14.30 9.37
CA ASN A 50 -1.26 13.82 9.22
C ASN A 50 -1.27 12.33 8.88
N LYS A 51 -1.61 11.48 9.86
CA LYS A 51 -1.77 10.03 9.64
C LYS A 51 -2.76 9.44 10.65
N PRO A 52 -3.40 8.29 10.34
CA PRO A 52 -4.23 7.58 11.31
C PRO A 52 -3.46 7.28 12.60
N ALA A 53 -4.13 7.43 13.74
CA ALA A 53 -3.57 7.02 15.02
C ALA A 53 -3.32 5.50 15.01
N GLY A 54 -2.15 5.07 15.47
CA GLY A 54 -1.78 3.64 15.49
C GLY A 54 -1.31 3.07 14.14
N LEU A 55 -1.12 3.91 13.11
CA LEU A 55 -0.76 3.44 11.76
C LEU A 55 0.51 2.58 11.76
N MET A 56 1.55 3.02 12.46
CA MET A 56 2.85 2.35 12.42
C MET A 56 2.78 0.99 13.14
N GLU A 57 2.05 0.93 14.25
CA GLU A 57 1.80 -0.28 15.01
C GLU A 57 1.02 -1.30 14.17
N GLN A 58 0.00 -0.84 13.43
CA GLN A 58 -0.76 -1.71 12.54
C GLN A 58 0.08 -2.23 11.37
N ILE A 59 0.96 -1.39 10.80
CA ILE A 59 1.91 -1.82 9.77
C ILE A 59 2.83 -2.92 10.30
N ASP A 60 3.35 -2.78 11.51
CA ASP A 60 4.21 -3.78 12.14
C ASP A 60 3.45 -5.11 12.37
N LEU A 61 2.18 -5.06 12.78
CA LEU A 61 1.31 -6.25 12.88
C LEU A 61 1.12 -6.95 11.54
N VAL A 62 0.81 -6.20 10.48
CA VAL A 62 0.63 -6.74 9.13
C VAL A 62 1.91 -7.42 8.61
N LEU A 63 3.08 -6.81 8.81
CA LEU A 63 4.36 -7.36 8.35
C LEU A 63 4.76 -8.64 9.11
N THR A 64 4.45 -8.71 10.40
CA THR A 64 4.84 -9.82 11.28
C THR A 64 3.86 -10.99 11.26
N ARG A 65 2.56 -10.72 11.44
CA ARG A 65 1.51 -11.75 11.56
C ARG A 65 0.96 -12.19 10.21
N ARG A 66 0.77 -11.24 9.29
CA ARG A 66 0.25 -11.49 7.93
C ARG A 66 -1.13 -12.17 7.93
N GLU A 67 -1.93 -11.89 8.97
CA GLU A 67 -3.29 -12.39 9.12
C GLU A 67 -4.27 -11.51 8.34
N ASP A 68 -5.43 -12.08 7.96
CA ASP A 68 -6.42 -11.33 7.16
C ASP A 68 -7.00 -10.17 7.97
N ASP A 69 -7.24 -10.37 9.27
CA ASP A 69 -7.76 -9.34 10.16
C ASP A 69 -6.83 -8.13 10.28
N ASP A 70 -5.51 -8.35 10.34
CA ASP A 70 -4.53 -7.27 10.41
C ASP A 70 -4.49 -6.47 9.09
N VAL A 71 -4.64 -7.16 7.96
CA VAL A 71 -4.67 -6.55 6.62
C VAL A 71 -5.95 -5.75 6.43
N GLU A 72 -7.11 -6.30 6.79
CA GLU A 72 -8.40 -5.59 6.69
C GLU A 72 -8.39 -4.35 7.58
N ARG A 73 -7.86 -4.47 8.80
CA ARG A 73 -7.76 -3.32 9.70
C ARG A 73 -6.90 -2.20 9.13
N LEU A 74 -5.77 -2.52 8.49
CA LEU A 74 -4.96 -1.51 7.82
C LEU A 74 -5.71 -0.88 6.63
N HIS A 75 -6.47 -1.68 5.89
CA HIS A 75 -7.27 -1.21 4.76
C HIS A 75 -8.33 -0.19 5.20
N GLU A 76 -9.08 -0.50 6.27
CA GLU A 76 -10.04 0.42 6.88
C GLU A 76 -9.36 1.71 7.34
N MET A 77 -8.24 1.60 8.07
CA MET A 77 -7.50 2.77 8.57
C MET A 77 -7.08 3.73 7.45
N ILE A 78 -6.70 3.21 6.29
CA ILE A 78 -6.31 4.05 5.14
C ILE A 78 -7.54 4.60 4.43
N THR A 79 -8.54 3.76 4.14
CA THR A 79 -9.71 4.17 3.35
C THR A 79 -10.62 5.14 4.09
N GLU A 80 -10.67 5.08 5.42
CA GLU A 80 -11.45 5.97 6.27
C GLU A 80 -10.70 7.24 6.69
N PHE A 81 -9.39 7.33 6.43
CA PHE A 81 -8.55 8.44 6.90
C PHE A 81 -8.93 9.80 6.29
N THR A 82 -9.23 9.82 4.99
CA THR A 82 -9.58 11.02 4.24
C THR A 82 -10.45 10.65 3.05
N ASP A 83 -11.16 11.62 2.49
CA ASP A 83 -11.73 11.46 1.15
C ASP A 83 -10.58 11.45 0.13
N TRP A 84 -10.40 10.32 -0.53
CA TRP A 84 -9.35 10.11 -1.54
C TRP A 84 -9.79 10.54 -2.95
N GLY A 85 -11.05 10.97 -3.13
CA GLY A 85 -11.54 11.52 -4.39
C GLY A 85 -11.64 10.50 -5.53
N PHE A 86 -11.75 9.21 -5.22
CA PHE A 86 -11.94 8.15 -6.23
C PHE A 86 -13.24 7.37 -6.02
N ASP A 87 -13.88 7.00 -7.13
CA ASP A 87 -15.00 6.07 -7.12
C ASP A 87 -14.45 4.63 -7.07
N LYS A 88 -14.89 3.84 -6.08
CA LYS A 88 -14.51 2.43 -5.95
C LYS A 88 -14.83 1.62 -7.21
N ARG A 89 -15.75 2.07 -8.07
CA ARG A 89 -16.12 1.37 -9.31
C ARG A 89 -15.05 1.43 -10.41
N ASP A 90 -14.10 2.36 -10.33
CA ASP A 90 -13.08 2.55 -11.37
C ASP A 90 -11.77 1.78 -11.12
N TRP A 91 -11.64 1.07 -10.00
CA TRP A 91 -10.40 0.34 -9.67
C TRP A 91 -9.95 -0.66 -10.75
N PRO A 92 -10.83 -1.44 -11.42
CA PRO A 92 -10.37 -2.43 -12.40
C PRO A 92 -9.75 -1.75 -13.62
N ASN A 93 -10.35 -0.64 -14.06
CA ASN A 93 -9.84 0.16 -15.17
C ASN A 93 -8.49 0.78 -14.80
N ARG A 94 -8.35 1.26 -13.57
CA ARG A 94 -7.11 1.85 -13.08
C ARG A 94 -5.99 0.82 -12.96
N PHE A 95 -6.28 -0.37 -12.45
CA PHE A 95 -5.34 -1.49 -12.41
C PHE A 95 -4.85 -1.88 -13.81
N LEU A 96 -5.75 -1.98 -14.79
CA LEU A 96 -5.38 -2.27 -16.17
C LEU A 96 -4.41 -1.23 -16.73
N VAL A 97 -4.68 0.05 -16.52
CA VAL A 97 -3.81 1.14 -17.01
C VAL A 97 -2.45 1.14 -16.31
N ASP A 98 -2.43 1.00 -14.99
CA ASP A 98 -1.24 1.21 -14.16
C ASP A 98 -0.31 0.00 -14.08
N CYS A 99 -0.82 -1.21 -14.38
CA CYS A 99 -0.05 -2.45 -14.35
C CYS A 99 0.04 -3.12 -15.73
N GLU A 100 -1.10 -3.45 -16.33
CA GLU A 100 -1.17 -4.31 -17.53
C GLU A 100 -0.83 -3.56 -18.82
N LEU A 101 -1.13 -2.27 -18.89
CA LEU A 101 -0.91 -1.41 -20.06
C LEU A 101 0.22 -0.40 -19.87
N ALA A 102 0.89 -0.39 -18.71
CA ALA A 102 1.96 0.56 -18.41
C ALA A 102 3.07 0.53 -19.47
N TRP A 103 3.45 -0.67 -19.93
CA TRP A 103 4.44 -0.87 -21.00
C TRP A 103 4.05 -0.24 -22.34
N MET A 104 2.75 -0.11 -22.61
CA MET A 104 2.24 0.46 -23.86
C MET A 104 2.23 2.00 -23.83
N ASN A 105 2.21 2.59 -22.62
CA ASN A 105 2.11 4.03 -22.41
C ASN A 105 3.46 4.70 -22.09
N GLU A 106 4.58 3.99 -22.24
CA GLU A 106 5.94 4.45 -21.88
C GLU A 106 6.08 4.95 -20.42
N CYS A 107 5.18 4.51 -19.54
CA CYS A 107 5.19 4.85 -18.12
C CYS A 107 5.68 3.64 -17.30
N ALA A 108 6.48 3.89 -16.26
CA ALA A 108 6.78 2.85 -15.29
C ALA A 108 5.51 2.47 -14.51
N ALA A 109 5.31 1.17 -14.26
CA ALA A 109 4.20 0.72 -13.43
C ALA A 109 4.33 1.32 -12.03
N ILE A 110 3.21 1.57 -11.36
CA ILE A 110 3.23 2.19 -10.02
C ILE A 110 3.98 1.32 -8.99
N ALA A 111 4.02 0.00 -9.23
CA ALA A 111 4.80 -0.95 -8.42
C ALA A 111 6.32 -0.82 -8.62
N ASP A 112 6.77 -0.27 -9.75
CA ASP A 112 8.19 -0.14 -10.13
C ASP A 112 8.76 1.27 -9.86
N LEU A 113 7.89 2.25 -9.56
CA LEU A 113 8.26 3.56 -8.98
C LEU A 113 8.72 3.37 -7.53
#